data_AF-T1A366-F1
#
_entry.id   AF-T1A366-F1
#
_cell.length_a   1.000
_cell.length_b   1.000
_cell.length_c   1.000
_cell.angle_alpha   90.00
_cell.angle_beta   90.00
_cell.angle_gamma   90.00
#
_symmetry.space_group_name_H-M   'P 1'
#
loop_
_entity.id
_entity.type
_entity.pdbx_description
1 polymer ?
#
loop_
_entity_poly.entity_id
_entity_poly.type
_entity_poly.pdbx_seq_one_letter_code
_entity_poly.pdbx_strand_id
1 'polypeptide(L)'
;PRDRSGPGPHGFESRLLSLVSTLPETAVPSETFIPVSPPRPRRYLTDLRSDGPVARAIRRAYREFEPDLIHLHHFDAAFAEVAAALRTTRVPILFTAHDAELVCPNGQLVRPKAIICEGGIRPRCRFTGCSVGWGLPYELAQRAVFDRYVAPRIHSYLCPSDSLCRYLASHGYRPTVHLPSFAALPDPVVRSP
;
A
#
# COMPACT_ATOMS: atom_id res chain seq x y z
N PRO A 1 -6.65 -33.37 -37.39
CA PRO A 1 -7.36 -32.26 -36.73
C PRO A 1 -7.01 -32.24 -35.23
N ARG A 2 -6.00 -31.44 -34.87
CA ARG A 2 -5.54 -31.34 -33.48
C ARG A 2 -6.49 -30.46 -32.67
N ASP A 3 -6.97 -31.05 -31.60
CA ASP A 3 -7.75 -30.46 -30.52
C ASP A 3 -7.10 -29.17 -30.00
N ARG A 4 -7.92 -28.13 -29.83
CA ARG A 4 -7.56 -26.78 -29.32
C ARG A 4 -8.06 -26.62 -27.89
N SER A 5 -7.87 -27.63 -27.04
CA SER A 5 -8.02 -27.53 -25.59
C SER A 5 -6.82 -26.78 -24.99
N GLY A 6 -6.79 -25.46 -25.15
CA GLY A 6 -5.82 -24.61 -24.47
C GLY A 6 -6.06 -24.60 -22.95
N PRO A 7 -5.01 -24.49 -22.11
CA PRO A 7 -5.19 -24.34 -20.67
C PRO A 7 -5.94 -23.03 -20.40
N GLY A 8 -7.07 -23.12 -19.70
CA GLY A 8 -7.77 -21.94 -19.19
C GLY A 8 -6.85 -21.11 -18.27
N PRO A 9 -7.18 -19.83 -17.99
CA PRO A 9 -6.36 -19.02 -17.11
C PRO A 9 -6.34 -19.65 -15.71
N HIS A 10 -5.22 -20.29 -15.37
CA HIS A 10 -4.91 -20.68 -14.01
C HIS A 10 -4.88 -19.39 -13.17
N GLY A 11 -5.73 -19.31 -12.14
CA GLY A 11 -5.68 -18.18 -11.21
C GLY A 11 -4.29 -18.10 -10.57
N PHE A 12 -3.81 -16.89 -10.31
CA PHE A 12 -2.55 -16.71 -9.58
C PHE A 12 -2.79 -17.02 -8.11
N GLU A 13 -1.92 -17.83 -7.52
CA GLU A 13 -1.93 -18.03 -6.07
C GLU A 13 -1.58 -16.69 -5.41
N SER A 14 -2.30 -16.33 -4.35
CA SER A 14 -2.11 -15.06 -3.65
C SER A 14 -2.18 -15.27 -2.16
N ARG A 15 -1.30 -14.60 -1.42
CA ARG A 15 -1.32 -14.55 0.04
C ARG A 15 -1.48 -13.10 0.51
N LEU A 16 -2.56 -12.82 1.22
CA LEU A 16 -2.87 -11.48 1.69
C LEU A 16 -2.36 -11.27 3.11
N LEU A 17 -1.61 -10.17 3.32
CA LEU A 17 -1.18 -9.73 4.64
C LEU A 17 -1.90 -8.41 4.94
N SER A 18 -2.76 -8.41 5.95
CA SER A 18 -3.61 -7.27 6.29
C SER A 18 -3.21 -6.66 7.61
N LEU A 19 -2.88 -5.37 7.58
CA LEU A 19 -2.56 -4.59 8.76
C LEU A 19 -3.86 -4.09 9.40
N VAL A 20 -4.14 -4.49 10.63
CA VAL A 20 -5.42 -4.19 11.29
C VAL A 20 -5.22 -3.59 12.68
N SER A 21 -6.07 -2.62 13.05
CA SER A 21 -6.12 -2.12 14.43
C SER A 21 -6.82 -3.08 15.38
N THR A 22 -7.75 -3.86 14.84
CA THR A 22 -8.60 -4.83 15.55
C THR A 22 -8.69 -6.09 14.73
N LEU A 23 -8.49 -7.25 15.34
CA LEU A 23 -8.64 -8.52 14.63
C LEU A 23 -10.11 -8.72 14.24
N PRO A 24 -10.37 -9.21 13.02
CA PRO A 24 -11.73 -9.56 12.61
C PRO A 24 -12.24 -10.75 13.43
N GLU A 25 -13.56 -10.79 13.65
CA GLU A 25 -14.22 -11.89 14.36
C GLU A 25 -14.11 -13.22 13.60
N THR A 26 -14.07 -13.14 12.26
CA THR A 26 -13.95 -14.30 11.37
C THR A 26 -12.59 -14.32 10.69
N ALA A 27 -11.84 -15.41 10.88
CA ALA A 27 -10.60 -15.65 10.16
C ALA A 27 -10.90 -16.06 8.71
N VAL A 28 -10.20 -15.45 7.75
CA VAL A 28 -10.22 -15.86 6.34
C VAL A 28 -8.98 -16.71 6.09
N PRO A 29 -9.10 -17.96 5.60
CA PRO A 29 -7.96 -18.88 5.51
C PRO A 29 -6.77 -18.38 4.66
N SER A 30 -7.02 -17.55 3.65
CA SER A 30 -6.01 -17.00 2.73
C SER A 30 -5.39 -15.67 3.19
N GLU A 31 -5.78 -15.18 4.37
CA GLU A 31 -5.42 -13.86 4.86
C GLU A 31 -4.73 -13.95 6.22
N THR A 32 -3.60 -13.26 6.34
CA THR A 32 -2.84 -13.14 7.58
C THR A 32 -3.04 -11.75 8.15
N PHE A 33 -3.73 -11.66 9.28
CA PHE A 33 -3.94 -10.40 9.99
C PHE A 33 -2.75 -10.09 10.90
N ILE A 34 -2.20 -8.88 10.75
CA ILE A 34 -1.10 -8.38 11.56
C ILE A 34 -1.63 -7.19 12.37
N PRO A 35 -1.73 -7.33 13.71
CA PRO A 35 -2.21 -6.23 14.53
C PRO A 35 -1.19 -5.10 14.55
N VAL A 36 -1.66 -3.89 14.23
CA VAL A 36 -0.88 -2.65 14.29
C VAL A 36 -1.52 -1.72 15.32
N SER A 37 -0.74 -1.32 16.32
CA SER A 37 -1.23 -0.40 17.35
C SER A 37 -1.46 1.00 16.77
N PRO A 38 -2.43 1.78 17.28
CA PRO A 38 -2.59 3.17 16.85
C PRO A 38 -1.33 3.99 17.15
N PRO A 39 -1.06 5.06 16.37
CA PRO A 39 0.08 5.95 16.60
C PRO A 39 0.00 6.56 18.00
N ARG A 40 0.91 6.15 18.87
CA ARG A 40 1.16 6.73 20.20
C ARG A 40 2.63 7.17 20.24
N PRO A 41 3.04 8.11 21.11
CA PRO A 41 4.44 8.59 21.14
C PRO A 41 5.50 7.47 21.25
N ARG A 42 5.20 6.40 22.00
CA ARG A 42 6.06 5.20 22.07
C ARG A 42 6.19 4.45 20.74
N ARG A 43 5.15 4.48 19.92
CA ARG A 43 5.10 3.82 18.62
C ARG A 43 6.04 4.48 17.60
N TYR A 44 6.20 5.80 17.65
CA TYR A 44 7.13 6.50 16.77
C TYR A 44 8.56 5.99 16.91
N LEU A 45 8.96 5.61 18.12
CA LEU A 45 10.28 5.01 18.39
C LEU A 45 10.37 3.55 17.96
N THR A 46 9.28 2.78 18.05
CA THR A 46 9.27 1.38 17.60
C THR A 46 9.25 1.27 16.08
N ASP A 47 8.57 2.18 15.39
CA ASP A 47 8.44 2.13 13.93
C ASP A 47 9.76 2.54 13.25
N LEU A 48 10.63 3.27 13.96
CA LEU A 48 12.03 3.46 13.56
C LEU A 48 12.88 2.18 13.67
N ARG A 49 12.42 1.16 14.42
CA ARG A 49 13.13 -0.13 14.50
C ARG A 49 12.79 -0.96 13.27
N SER A 50 13.83 -1.33 12.51
CA SER A 50 13.70 -2.10 11.27
C SER A 50 13.28 -3.57 11.45
N ASP A 51 12.89 -3.99 12.65
CA ASP A 51 12.51 -5.38 12.97
C ASP A 51 11.29 -5.43 13.90
N GLY A 52 10.22 -4.72 13.53
CA GLY A 52 8.94 -4.83 14.24
C GLY A 52 8.11 -6.05 13.81
N PRO A 53 6.89 -6.19 14.36
CA PRO A 53 6.00 -7.32 14.06
C PRO A 53 5.57 -7.36 12.58
N VAL A 54 5.35 -6.21 11.95
CA VAL A 54 4.98 -6.12 10.53
C VAL A 54 6.16 -6.58 9.68
N ALA A 55 7.36 -6.09 9.96
CA ALA A 55 8.54 -6.46 9.21
C ALA A 55 8.84 -7.96 9.30
N ARG A 56 8.71 -8.56 10.50
CA ARG A 56 8.87 -10.01 10.69
C ARG A 56 7.82 -10.82 9.93
N ALA A 57 6.56 -10.39 9.98
CA ALA A 57 5.47 -11.09 9.30
C ALA A 57 5.66 -11.06 7.77
N ILE A 58 6.04 -9.91 7.20
CA ILE A 58 6.33 -9.79 5.76
C ILE A 58 7.51 -10.69 5.38
N ARG A 59 8.62 -10.67 6.14
CA ARG A 59 9.79 -11.53 5.87
C ARG A 59 9.45 -13.03 5.97
N ARG A 60 8.59 -13.40 6.92
CA ARG A 60 8.12 -14.78 7.07
C ARG A 60 7.28 -15.18 5.87
N ALA A 61 6.27 -14.39 5.50
CA ALA A 61 5.44 -14.64 4.34
C ALA A 61 6.26 -14.73 3.05
N TYR A 62 7.23 -13.82 2.86
CA TYR A 62 8.12 -13.85 1.71
C TYR A 62 8.92 -15.16 1.60
N ARG A 63 9.41 -15.71 2.72
CA ARG A 63 10.16 -16.99 2.71
C ARG A 63 9.26 -18.22 2.56
N GLU A 64 8.06 -18.19 3.12
CA GLU A 64 7.13 -19.34 3.07
C GLU A 64 6.39 -19.43 1.75
N PHE A 65 5.99 -18.28 1.19
CA PHE A 65 5.18 -18.19 -0.02
C PHE A 65 6.02 -18.03 -1.28
N GLU A 66 7.27 -17.54 -1.16
CA GLU A 66 8.19 -17.30 -2.28
C GLU A 66 7.53 -16.53 -3.44
N PRO A 67 6.95 -15.33 -3.20
CA PRO A 67 6.18 -14.62 -4.22
C PRO A 67 7.05 -14.17 -5.38
N ASP A 68 6.53 -14.27 -6.61
CA ASP A 68 7.12 -13.65 -7.81
C ASP A 68 6.82 -12.15 -7.92
N LEU A 69 5.84 -11.65 -7.13
CA LEU A 69 5.34 -10.29 -7.18
C LEU A 69 4.84 -9.86 -5.80
N ILE A 70 5.14 -8.62 -5.40
CA ILE A 70 4.59 -8.01 -4.19
C ILE A 70 3.64 -6.89 -4.61
N HIS A 71 2.39 -6.94 -4.14
CA HIS A 71 1.40 -5.91 -4.42
C HIS A 71 1.01 -5.21 -3.12
N LEU A 72 1.29 -3.92 -3.04
CA LEU A 72 1.01 -3.10 -1.87
C LEU A 72 -0.25 -2.26 -2.05
N HIS A 73 -1.01 -2.14 -0.96
CA HIS A 73 -2.23 -1.35 -0.87
C HIS A 73 -2.28 -0.66 0.50
N HIS A 74 -2.55 0.64 0.54
CA HIS A 74 -3.00 1.38 1.71
C HIS A 74 -2.39 0.98 3.07
N PHE A 75 -1.12 1.32 3.28
CA PHE A 75 -0.33 0.90 4.46
C PHE A 75 0.44 2.05 5.12
N ASP A 76 -0.11 3.25 5.02
CA ASP A 76 0.37 4.50 5.64
C ASP A 76 0.86 4.35 7.09
N ALA A 77 0.18 3.50 7.86
CA ALA A 77 0.54 3.23 9.23
C ALA A 77 1.90 2.52 9.39
N ALA A 78 2.45 1.81 8.41
CA ALA A 78 3.60 0.92 8.59
C ALA A 78 4.73 1.11 7.56
N PHE A 79 4.87 2.31 6.99
CA PHE A 79 5.84 2.58 5.92
C PHE A 79 7.27 2.13 6.28
N ALA A 80 7.72 2.40 7.50
CA ALA A 80 9.09 2.09 7.91
C ALA A 80 9.35 0.59 8.08
N GLU A 81 8.40 -0.16 8.64
CA GLU A 81 8.51 -1.62 8.78
C GLU A 81 8.38 -2.34 7.43
N VAL A 82 7.46 -1.87 6.57
CA VAL A 82 7.33 -2.37 5.20
C VAL A 82 8.62 -2.10 4.43
N ALA A 83 9.18 -0.89 4.51
CA ALA A 83 10.46 -0.57 3.90
C ALA A 83 11.59 -1.47 4.42
N ALA A 84 11.65 -1.72 5.72
CA ALA A 84 12.66 -2.58 6.33
C ALA A 84 12.55 -4.05 5.91
N ALA A 85 11.35 -4.55 5.63
CA ALA A 85 11.14 -5.90 5.12
C ALA A 85 11.42 -6.01 3.63
N LEU A 86 10.99 -5.02 2.84
CA LEU A 86 11.09 -5.06 1.38
C LEU A 86 12.45 -4.64 0.85
N ARG A 87 13.28 -3.93 1.63
CA ARG A 87 14.61 -3.49 1.18
C ARG A 87 15.50 -4.64 0.69
N THR A 88 15.33 -5.84 1.24
CA THR A 88 16.15 -7.03 0.91
C THR A 88 15.48 -8.01 -0.05
N THR A 89 14.23 -7.79 -0.45
CA THR A 89 13.56 -8.67 -1.42
C THR A 89 14.15 -8.43 -2.81
N ARG A 90 13.88 -9.32 -3.77
CA ARG A 90 14.38 -9.17 -5.16
C ARG A 90 13.28 -9.11 -6.20
N VAL A 91 12.04 -9.38 -5.80
CA VAL A 91 10.90 -9.42 -6.70
C VAL A 91 10.33 -8.02 -6.97
N PRO A 92 9.69 -7.81 -8.13
CA PRO A 92 9.02 -6.56 -8.47
C PRO A 92 7.92 -6.21 -7.45
N ILE A 93 7.72 -4.91 -7.26
CA ILE A 93 6.70 -4.36 -6.35
C ILE A 93 5.71 -3.54 -7.17
N LEU A 94 4.42 -3.83 -7.05
CA LEU A 94 3.33 -2.99 -7.52
C LEU A 94 2.69 -2.27 -6.35
N PHE A 95 2.13 -1.10 -6.62
CA PHE A 95 1.38 -0.33 -5.63
C PHE A 95 0.06 0.10 -6.24
N THR A 96 -1.07 -0.24 -5.62
CA THR A 96 -2.33 0.39 -5.98
C THR A 96 -2.56 1.58 -5.06
N ALA A 97 -2.54 2.78 -5.64
CA ALA A 97 -2.94 4.00 -4.98
C ALA A 97 -4.46 4.13 -5.00
N HIS A 98 -5.08 3.89 -3.86
CA HIS A 98 -6.52 4.09 -3.69
C HIS A 98 -6.88 5.57 -3.56
N ASP A 99 -5.95 6.37 -3.04
CA ASP A 99 -6.07 7.80 -2.86
C ASP A 99 -4.67 8.48 -2.91
N ALA A 100 -4.57 9.69 -2.37
CA ALA A 100 -3.31 10.44 -2.31
C ALA A 100 -2.43 10.10 -1.09
N GLU A 101 -2.62 8.96 -0.41
CA GLU A 101 -1.91 8.57 0.83
C GLU A 101 -0.40 8.72 0.75
N LEU A 102 0.17 8.43 -0.43
CA LEU A 102 1.59 8.58 -0.68
C LEU A 102 1.93 10.05 -0.44
N VAL A 103 1.29 10.96 -1.15
CA VAL A 103 1.60 12.39 -1.10
C VAL A 103 1.20 13.03 0.24
N CYS A 104 0.18 12.51 0.91
CA CYS A 104 -0.29 13.02 2.20
C CYS A 104 -1.03 11.91 2.97
N PRO A 105 -0.72 11.66 4.25
CA PRO A 105 -1.41 10.65 5.05
C PRO A 105 -2.90 10.97 5.29
N ASN A 106 -3.36 12.18 4.95
CA ASN A 106 -4.80 12.48 4.94
C ASN A 106 -5.55 11.74 3.81
N GLY A 107 -4.87 11.33 2.73
CA GLY A 107 -5.42 10.59 1.57
C GLY A 107 -6.40 11.38 0.70
N GLN A 108 -7.37 12.05 1.33
CA GLN A 108 -8.46 12.81 0.73
C GLN A 108 -8.07 14.23 0.33
N LEU A 109 -6.97 14.75 0.88
CA LEU A 109 -6.52 16.12 0.65
C LEU A 109 -7.57 17.20 0.99
N VAL A 110 -8.36 16.97 2.04
CA VAL A 110 -9.35 17.94 2.54
C VAL A 110 -8.96 18.42 3.95
N ARG A 111 -8.94 19.74 4.15
CA ARG A 111 -8.68 20.39 5.44
C ARG A 111 -9.98 20.60 6.22
N PRO A 112 -9.93 20.95 7.53
CA PRO A 112 -11.12 21.32 8.28
C PRO A 112 -11.94 22.37 7.54
N LYS A 113 -13.27 22.32 7.72
CA LYS A 113 -14.25 23.15 6.99
C LYS A 113 -14.33 22.84 5.49
N ALA A 114 -14.05 21.60 5.11
CA ALA A 114 -14.16 21.09 3.73
C ALA A 114 -13.32 21.87 2.69
N ILE A 115 -12.19 22.43 3.11
CA ILE A 115 -11.33 23.21 2.23
C ILE A 115 -10.37 22.27 1.49
N ILE A 116 -10.42 22.26 0.16
CA ILE A 116 -9.52 21.46 -0.69
C ILE A 116 -8.06 21.87 -0.44
N CYS A 117 -7.18 20.88 -0.37
CA CYS A 117 -5.73 21.03 -0.25
C CYS A 117 -5.07 20.51 -1.53
N GLU A 118 -4.55 21.39 -2.36
CA GLU A 118 -3.88 20.98 -3.60
C GLU A 118 -2.45 20.46 -3.39
N GLY A 119 -2.00 20.35 -2.14
CA GLY A 119 -0.63 19.95 -1.82
C GLY A 119 -0.56 18.79 -0.84
N GLY A 120 0.56 18.08 -0.90
CA GLY A 120 0.93 17.04 0.06
C GLY A 120 1.33 17.54 1.45
N ILE A 121 1.78 16.59 2.26
CA ILE A 121 2.30 16.85 3.61
C ILE A 121 3.44 17.86 3.58
N ARG A 122 3.34 18.93 4.39
CA ARG A 122 4.33 20.01 4.46
C ARG A 122 4.42 20.60 5.87
N PRO A 123 5.52 21.29 6.23
CA PRO A 123 5.66 21.93 7.54
C PRO A 123 4.50 22.87 7.93
N ARG A 124 3.92 23.56 6.92
CA ARG A 124 2.77 24.45 7.12
C ARG A 124 1.52 23.75 7.67
N CYS A 125 1.39 22.42 7.52
CA CYS A 125 0.20 21.67 7.96
C CYS A 125 -0.09 21.89 9.45
N ARG A 126 0.95 22.11 10.27
CA ARG A 126 0.85 22.45 11.70
C ARG A 126 -0.05 23.67 11.99
N PHE A 127 -0.17 24.60 11.05
CA PHE A 127 -0.91 25.86 11.23
C PHE A 127 -2.27 25.87 10.53
N THR A 128 -2.66 24.75 9.88
CA THR A 128 -3.90 24.69 9.08
C THR A 128 -5.07 24.02 9.80
N GLY A 129 -4.85 23.51 11.03
CA GLY A 129 -5.83 22.69 11.75
C GLY A 129 -6.01 21.28 11.17
N CYS A 130 -5.23 20.89 10.16
CA CYS A 130 -5.26 19.56 9.56
C CYS A 130 -4.82 18.49 10.56
N SER A 131 -5.46 17.30 10.52
CA SER A 131 -5.14 16.13 11.36
C SER A 131 -3.65 15.75 11.29
N VAL A 132 -3.06 15.84 10.10
CA VAL A 132 -1.63 15.58 9.83
C VAL A 132 -0.70 16.47 10.66
N GLY A 133 -1.14 17.66 11.10
CA GLY A 133 -0.33 18.59 11.86
C GLY A 133 0.18 18.05 13.20
N TRP A 134 -0.59 17.19 13.86
CA TRP A 134 -0.25 16.63 15.19
C TRP A 134 0.85 15.56 15.13
N GLY A 135 0.90 14.78 14.06
CA GLY A 135 1.89 13.72 13.81
C GLY A 135 3.00 14.12 12.83
N LEU A 136 3.07 15.39 12.42
CA LEU A 136 3.83 15.83 11.25
C LEU A 136 5.29 15.34 11.18
N PRO A 137 6.12 15.43 12.24
CA PRO A 137 7.50 14.94 12.15
C PRO A 137 7.59 13.43 11.90
N TYR A 138 6.68 12.66 12.50
CA TYR A 138 6.59 11.21 12.33
C TYR A 138 6.17 10.86 10.91
N GLU A 139 5.12 11.50 10.40
CA GLU A 139 4.63 11.25 9.04
C GLU A 139 5.67 11.64 7.97
N LEU A 140 6.38 12.74 8.17
CA LEU A 140 7.49 13.13 7.28
C LEU A 140 8.63 12.12 7.32
N ALA A 141 8.97 11.58 8.49
CA ALA A 141 10.00 10.56 8.63
C ALA A 141 9.59 9.24 7.96
N GLN A 142 8.36 8.78 8.20
CA GLN A 142 7.78 7.61 7.53
C GLN A 142 7.84 7.75 6.01
N ARG A 143 7.43 8.91 5.50
CA ARG A 143 7.45 9.23 4.08
C ARG A 143 8.87 9.20 3.51
N ALA A 144 9.82 9.84 4.18
CA ALA A 144 11.21 9.86 3.74
C ALA A 144 11.82 8.45 3.68
N VAL A 145 11.47 7.57 4.62
CA VAL A 145 11.91 6.17 4.61
C VAL A 145 11.30 5.42 3.42
N PHE A 146 9.99 5.57 3.17
CA PHE A 146 9.33 4.98 2.01
C PHE A 146 9.95 5.45 0.69
N ASP A 147 10.10 6.77 0.52
CA ASP A 147 10.63 7.38 -0.71
C ASP A 147 12.07 6.96 -0.97
N ARG A 148 12.85 6.72 0.09
CA ARG A 148 14.25 6.30 -0.04
C ARG A 148 14.41 4.82 -0.39
N TYR A 149 13.59 3.93 0.17
CA TYR A 149 13.84 2.49 0.13
C TYR A 149 12.82 1.68 -0.67
N VAL A 150 11.57 2.14 -0.78
CA VAL A 150 10.48 1.39 -1.42
C VAL A 150 10.08 2.03 -2.75
N ALA A 151 9.87 3.35 -2.78
CA ALA A 151 9.43 4.04 -4.00
C ALA A 151 10.32 3.75 -5.23
N PRO A 152 11.66 3.72 -5.14
CA PRO A 152 12.52 3.43 -6.29
C PRO A 152 12.41 1.99 -6.81
N ARG A 153 11.80 1.09 -6.03
CA ARG A 153 11.60 -0.32 -6.37
C ARG A 153 10.19 -0.62 -6.88
N ILE A 154 9.27 0.33 -6.76
CA ILE A 154 7.92 0.19 -7.27
C ILE A 154 8.00 0.25 -8.80
N HIS A 155 7.56 -0.82 -9.44
CA HIS A 155 7.58 -0.94 -10.88
C HIS A 155 6.47 -0.10 -11.52
N SER A 156 5.27 -0.06 -10.91
CA SER A 156 4.19 0.82 -11.33
C SER A 156 3.19 1.12 -10.21
N TYR A 157 2.56 2.29 -10.33
CA TYR A 157 1.49 2.77 -9.46
C TYR A 157 0.15 2.65 -10.19
N LEU A 158 -0.66 1.67 -9.80
CA LEU A 158 -2.02 1.49 -10.31
C LEU A 158 -2.94 2.50 -9.64
N CYS A 159 -3.72 3.25 -10.41
CA CYS A 159 -4.66 4.24 -9.88
C CYS A 159 -6.07 3.99 -10.45
N PRO A 160 -7.13 4.20 -9.66
CA PRO A 160 -8.52 4.04 -10.13
C PRO A 160 -8.99 5.16 -11.07
N SER A 161 -8.28 6.30 -11.11
CA SER A 161 -8.63 7.45 -11.94
C SER A 161 -7.42 8.13 -12.57
N ASP A 162 -7.62 8.72 -13.75
CA ASP A 162 -6.62 9.57 -14.40
C ASP A 162 -6.20 10.76 -13.54
N SER A 163 -7.15 11.35 -12.80
CA SER A 163 -6.88 12.47 -11.91
C SER A 163 -5.84 12.10 -10.85
N LEU A 164 -5.96 10.90 -10.26
CA LEU A 164 -4.97 10.40 -9.31
C LEU A 164 -3.63 10.07 -10.00
N CYS A 165 -3.65 9.45 -11.19
CA CYS A 165 -2.43 9.20 -11.98
C CYS A 165 -1.63 10.49 -12.18
N ARG A 166 -2.29 11.57 -12.61
CA ARG A 166 -1.64 12.88 -12.84
C ARG A 166 -1.14 13.49 -11.55
N TYR A 167 -1.91 13.38 -10.47
CA TYR A 167 -1.53 13.93 -9.17
C TYR A 167 -0.29 13.22 -8.58
N LEU A 168 -0.24 11.89 -8.66
CA LEU A 168 0.94 11.14 -8.22
C LEU A 168 2.16 11.41 -9.12
N ALA A 169 1.95 11.45 -10.44
CA ALA A 169 3.01 11.73 -11.40
C ALA A 169 3.59 13.15 -11.26
N SER A 170 2.81 14.14 -10.81
CA SER A 170 3.30 15.49 -10.52
C SER A 170 4.12 15.58 -9.24
N HIS A 171 3.99 14.59 -8.35
CA HIS A 171 4.77 14.44 -7.12
C HIS A 171 5.94 13.46 -7.25
N GLY A 172 6.24 12.98 -8.45
CA GLY A 172 7.39 12.12 -8.75
C GLY A 172 7.14 10.61 -8.66
N TYR A 173 5.93 10.17 -8.33
CA TYR A 173 5.56 8.74 -8.31
C TYR A 173 5.23 8.30 -9.73
N ARG A 174 6.17 7.60 -10.38
CA ARG A 174 6.07 7.14 -11.77
C ARG A 174 6.71 5.76 -11.92
N PRO A 175 6.27 4.93 -12.89
CA PRO A 175 5.15 5.17 -13.81
C PRO A 175 3.78 4.96 -13.15
N THR A 176 2.78 5.77 -13.54
CA THR A 176 1.38 5.59 -13.13
C THR A 176 0.58 4.93 -14.24
N VAL A 177 -0.30 3.99 -13.87
CA VAL A 177 -1.16 3.25 -14.79
C VAL A 177 -2.60 3.41 -14.31
N HIS A 178 -3.47 3.91 -15.19
CA HIS A 178 -4.90 4.00 -14.89
C HIS A 178 -5.53 2.61 -15.05
N LEU A 179 -6.09 2.09 -13.97
CA LEU A 179 -6.87 0.86 -13.93
C LEU A 179 -8.23 1.19 -13.31
N PRO A 180 -9.31 1.37 -14.09
CA PRO A 180 -10.59 1.80 -13.56
C PRO A 180 -11.16 0.76 -12.57
N SER A 181 -11.76 1.26 -11.49
CA SER A 181 -12.51 0.41 -10.55
C SER A 181 -13.66 -0.28 -11.29
N PHE A 182 -13.91 -1.54 -10.98
CA PHE A 182 -15.00 -2.33 -11.56
C PHE A 182 -14.87 -2.58 -13.07
N ALA A 183 -13.67 -2.96 -13.54
CA ALA A 183 -13.57 -3.62 -14.84
C ALA A 183 -14.58 -4.78 -14.88
N ALA A 184 -15.36 -4.86 -15.97
CA ALA A 184 -16.32 -5.94 -16.15
C ALA A 184 -15.59 -7.26 -15.91
N LEU A 185 -16.02 -8.02 -14.91
CA LEU A 185 -15.52 -9.37 -14.74
C LEU A 185 -15.82 -10.09 -16.06
N PRO A 186 -14.85 -10.73 -16.72
CA PRO A 186 -15.18 -11.61 -17.83
C PRO A 186 -16.22 -12.60 -17.34
N ASP A 187 -17.18 -12.95 -18.21
CA ASP A 187 -18.21 -13.92 -17.89
C ASP A 187 -17.57 -15.12 -17.17
N PRO A 188 -18.16 -15.59 -16.04
CA PRO A 188 -17.57 -16.66 -15.26
C PRO A 188 -17.23 -17.80 -16.21
N VAL A 189 -15.95 -18.18 -16.26
CA VAL A 189 -15.50 -19.34 -17.02
C VAL A 189 -16.30 -20.52 -16.48
N VAL A 190 -17.31 -20.95 -17.24
CA VAL A 190 -18.18 -22.06 -16.87
C VAL A 190 -17.25 -23.25 -16.70
N ARG A 191 -17.05 -23.68 -15.46
CA ARG A 191 -16.36 -24.94 -15.18
C ARG A 191 -17.24 -26.02 -15.77
N SER A 192 -16.84 -26.57 -16.92
CA SER A 192 -17.45 -27.80 -17.42
C SER A 192 -17.25 -28.90 -16.36
N PRO A 193 -18.27 -29.72 -16.09
CA PRO A 193 -18.21 -30.80 -15.10
C PRO A 193 -17.14 -31.85 -15.46
#